data_AF-A0A7W6S302-F1
#
_entry.id   AF-A0A7W6S302-F1
#
_cell.length_a   1.000
_cell.length_b   1.000
_cell.length_c   1.000
_cell.angle_alpha   90.00
_cell.angle_beta   90.00
_cell.angle_gamma   90.00
#
_symmetry.space_group_name_H-M   'P 1'
#
loop_
_entity.id
_entity.type
_entity.pdbx_description
1 polymer ?
#
loop_
_entity_poly.entity_id
_entity_poly.type
_entity_poly.pdbx_seq_one_letter_code
_entity_poly.pdbx_strand_id
1 'polypeptide(L)'
;MVCFRNTAGDLEVRAFIIEQDTAALADRKGRTRYDHQRYQVTVAEIEERTGLLFPETVAETNPLYYTPPADPDLRATIHHFPEAREVDDGHEVLGPDGTRTRVADDEVDVFIAAALVNPVGDERSGEWISILNLSTEPVDLAGWTLSDTRRPPRALAGVLGPGEAVRVQPVRPLMLANSRAGVIELYDGAGRRIDRVRYTEAQAKAEGRPAIFAYRETDAYRRPGGPGSA
;
A
#
# COMPACT_ATOMS: atom_id res chain seq x y z
N MET A 1 -6.85 17.39 6.78
CA MET A 1 -5.98 18.29 5.98
C MET A 1 -4.98 18.96 6.91
N VAL A 2 -3.75 19.15 6.45
CA VAL A 2 -2.65 19.81 7.16
C VAL A 2 -2.06 20.86 6.23
N CYS A 3 -1.96 22.10 6.70
CA CYS A 3 -1.33 23.21 6.00
C CYS A 3 -0.18 23.73 6.87
N PHE A 4 1.01 23.88 6.31
CA PHE A 4 2.20 24.31 7.04
C PHE A 4 3.13 25.13 6.16
N ARG A 5 4.07 25.85 6.78
CA ARG A 5 5.18 26.48 6.08
C ARG A 5 6.39 25.56 6.09
N ASN A 6 6.97 25.30 4.93
CA ASN A 6 8.20 24.52 4.83
C ASN A 6 9.41 25.35 5.30
N THR A 7 10.60 24.76 5.28
CA THR A 7 11.85 25.42 5.72
C THR A 7 12.27 26.58 4.81
N ALA A 8 11.80 26.63 3.56
CA ALA A 8 11.98 27.76 2.65
C ALA A 8 10.94 28.88 2.89
N GLY A 9 9.91 28.62 3.70
CA GLY A 9 8.83 29.56 4.00
C GLY A 9 7.63 29.47 3.05
N ASP A 10 7.63 28.53 2.12
CA ASP A 10 6.53 28.30 1.18
C ASP A 10 5.39 27.54 1.87
N LEU A 11 4.16 27.78 1.42
CA LEU A 11 3.00 27.01 1.86
C LEU A 11 3.11 25.59 1.31
N GLU A 12 2.81 24.61 2.14
CA GLU A 12 2.62 23.22 1.73
C GLU A 12 1.34 22.65 2.32
N VAL A 13 0.66 21.84 1.51
CA VAL A 13 -0.63 21.23 1.87
C VAL A 13 -0.54 19.71 1.74
N ARG A 14 -1.08 19.00 2.73
CA ARG A 14 -1.28 17.55 2.70
C ARG A 14 -2.70 17.25 3.13
N ALA A 15 -3.43 16.50 2.31
CA ALA A 15 -4.79 16.09 2.62
C ALA A 15 -4.81 14.59 2.90
N PHE A 16 -5.65 14.18 3.86
CA PHE A 16 -5.71 12.79 4.32
C PHE A 16 -7.16 12.40 4.60
N ILE A 17 -7.50 11.18 4.22
CA ILE A 17 -8.74 10.49 4.59
C ILE A 17 -8.36 9.23 5.37
N ILE A 18 -9.17 8.90 6.37
CA ILE A 18 -9.12 7.62 7.06
C ILE A 18 -10.48 6.98 6.79
N GLU A 19 -10.47 5.88 6.04
CA GLU A 19 -11.71 5.17 5.78
C GLU A 19 -12.08 4.34 7.02
N GLN A 20 -13.36 4.37 7.38
CA GLN A 20 -13.90 3.47 8.39
C GLN A 20 -14.32 2.19 7.67
N ASP A 21 -13.69 1.08 8.01
CA ASP A 21 -14.03 -0.24 7.50
C ASP A 21 -15.54 -0.51 7.70
N THR A 22 -16.24 -0.87 6.62
CA THR A 22 -17.66 -1.22 6.65
C THR A 22 -17.93 -2.47 7.48
N ALA A 23 -16.97 -3.39 7.60
CA ALA A 23 -17.06 -4.52 8.52
C ALA A 23 -17.03 -4.08 10.00
N ALA A 24 -16.37 -2.94 10.32
CA ALA A 24 -16.38 -2.34 11.65
C ALA A 24 -17.71 -1.64 11.98
N LEU A 25 -18.39 -1.06 10.97
CA LEU A 25 -19.74 -0.49 11.13
C LEU A 25 -20.82 -1.56 11.38
N ALA A 26 -20.60 -2.80 10.92
CA ALA A 26 -21.53 -3.92 11.10
C ALA A 26 -21.42 -4.62 12.47
N ASP A 27 -20.32 -4.45 13.22
CA ASP A 27 -20.14 -5.06 14.55
C ASP A 27 -20.78 -4.23 15.67
N ARG A 28 -22.06 -4.50 15.93
CA ARG A 28 -22.83 -3.93 17.06
C ARG A 28 -22.24 -4.21 18.45
N LYS A 29 -21.26 -5.11 18.61
CA LYS A 29 -20.66 -5.47 19.91
C LYS A 29 -19.34 -4.76 20.21
N GLY A 30 -18.85 -3.87 19.33
CA GLY A 30 -17.69 -3.03 19.62
C GLY A 30 -16.39 -3.79 19.87
N ARG A 31 -16.22 -4.99 19.29
CA ARG A 31 -15.00 -5.79 19.45
C ARG A 31 -13.97 -5.37 18.39
N THR A 32 -13.28 -4.27 18.70
CA THR A 32 -11.93 -3.87 18.22
C THR A 32 -11.35 -4.67 17.05
N ARG A 33 -11.75 -4.29 15.83
CA ARG A 33 -10.97 -4.45 14.60
C ARG A 33 -11.16 -3.21 13.74
N TYR A 34 -10.53 -2.12 14.16
CA TYR A 34 -10.44 -0.94 13.32
C TYR A 34 -9.14 -1.04 12.52
N ASP A 35 -9.23 -1.38 11.24
CA ASP A 35 -8.12 -1.12 10.32
C ASP A 35 -8.26 0.31 9.79
N HIS A 36 -7.57 1.25 10.44
CA HIS A 36 -7.55 2.64 10.04
C HIS A 36 -6.50 2.85 8.94
N GLN A 37 -6.71 2.25 7.76
CA GLN A 37 -5.87 2.59 6.61
C GLN A 37 -6.03 4.08 6.33
N ARG A 38 -4.91 4.79 6.34
CA ARG A 38 -4.87 6.22 6.02
C ARG A 38 -4.45 6.36 4.58
N TYR A 39 -5.10 7.28 3.90
CA TYR A 39 -4.78 7.66 2.54
C TYR A 39 -4.37 9.13 2.53
N GLN A 40 -3.26 9.43 1.89
CA GLN A 40 -3.02 10.78 1.39
C GLN A 40 -3.86 10.96 0.13
N VAL A 41 -4.59 12.06 0.06
CA VAL A 41 -5.56 12.35 -1.00
C VAL A 41 -5.43 13.79 -1.49
N THR A 42 -6.14 14.08 -2.58
CA THR A 42 -6.26 15.44 -3.11
C THR A 42 -7.16 16.30 -2.21
N VAL A 43 -6.98 17.62 -2.23
CA VAL A 43 -7.92 18.54 -1.55
C VAL A 43 -9.28 18.50 -2.25
N ALA A 44 -9.30 18.49 -3.58
CA ALA A 44 -10.53 18.43 -4.38
C ALA A 44 -11.40 17.21 -4.04
N GLU A 45 -10.80 16.06 -3.75
CA GLU A 45 -11.53 14.88 -3.28
C GLU A 45 -12.17 15.08 -1.90
N ILE A 46 -11.52 15.81 -0.99
CA ILE A 46 -12.14 16.16 0.30
C ILE A 46 -13.34 17.08 0.06
N GLU A 47 -13.19 18.09 -0.81
CA GLU A 47 -14.28 19.00 -1.16
C GLU A 47 -15.47 18.24 -1.75
N GLU A 48 -15.22 17.33 -2.69
CA GLU A 48 -16.25 16.48 -3.31
C GLU A 48 -16.96 15.59 -2.28
N ARG A 49 -16.21 14.91 -1.40
CA ARG A 49 -16.79 13.98 -0.42
C ARG A 49 -17.53 14.69 0.72
N THR A 50 -17.18 15.93 1.05
CA THR A 50 -17.67 16.62 2.27
C THR A 50 -18.52 17.85 2.00
N GLY A 51 -18.47 18.42 0.80
CA GLY A 51 -19.08 19.70 0.46
C GLY A 51 -18.37 20.92 1.08
N LEU A 52 -17.23 20.72 1.75
CA LEU A 52 -16.38 21.82 2.20
C LEU A 52 -15.73 22.48 0.99
N LEU A 53 -15.45 23.78 1.11
CA LEU A 53 -14.72 24.55 0.11
C LEU A 53 -13.50 25.17 0.77
N PHE A 54 -12.34 24.98 0.15
CA PHE A 54 -11.08 25.55 0.59
C PHE A 54 -10.64 26.67 -0.36
N PRO A 55 -9.78 27.60 0.11
CA PRO A 55 -9.17 28.58 -0.78
C PRO A 55 -8.41 27.89 -1.93
N GLU A 56 -8.46 28.47 -3.13
CA GLU A 56 -7.78 27.95 -4.33
C GLU A 56 -6.30 27.64 -4.07
N THR A 57 -5.61 28.53 -3.35
CA THR A 57 -4.21 28.34 -2.95
C THR A 57 -3.97 27.05 -2.15
N VAL A 58 -4.94 26.57 -1.37
CA VAL A 58 -4.83 25.32 -0.62
C VAL A 58 -4.96 24.12 -1.56
N ALA A 59 -5.88 24.17 -2.53
CA ALA A 59 -6.08 23.11 -3.51
C ALA A 59 -4.88 23.01 -4.47
N GLU A 60 -4.41 24.13 -5.00
CA GLU A 60 -3.28 24.20 -5.94
C GLU A 60 -1.94 23.77 -5.32
N THR A 61 -1.79 23.94 -4.00
CA THR A 61 -0.58 23.55 -3.26
C THR A 61 -0.59 22.08 -2.82
N ASN A 62 -1.70 21.36 -3.03
CA ASN A 62 -1.74 19.93 -2.77
C ASN A 62 -0.87 19.20 -3.82
N PRO A 63 0.04 18.29 -3.39
CA PRO A 63 0.95 17.66 -4.33
C PRO A 63 0.31 16.56 -5.17
N LEU A 64 -0.92 16.11 -4.88
CA LEU A 64 -1.59 15.02 -5.57
C LEU A 64 -2.54 15.53 -6.65
N TYR A 65 -2.75 14.71 -7.67
CA TYR A 65 -3.53 15.06 -8.84
C TYR A 65 -4.96 14.53 -8.79
N TYR A 66 -5.95 15.43 -8.87
CA TYR A 66 -7.36 15.03 -8.98
C TYR A 66 -7.73 14.57 -10.39
N THR A 67 -7.05 15.10 -11.41
CA THR A 67 -7.19 14.69 -12.82
C THR A 67 -5.82 14.42 -13.43
N PRO A 68 -5.74 13.70 -14.56
CA PRO A 68 -4.47 13.43 -15.22
C PRO A 68 -3.63 14.70 -15.46
N PRO A 69 -2.36 14.75 -14.99
CA PRO A 69 -1.50 15.90 -15.20
C PRO A 69 -1.14 16.05 -16.68
N ALA A 70 -0.70 17.25 -17.11
CA ALA A 70 -0.26 17.46 -18.49
C ALA A 70 1.06 16.73 -18.82
N ASP A 71 1.91 16.53 -17.80
CA ASP A 71 3.20 15.84 -17.92
C ASP A 71 3.01 14.36 -18.30
N PRO A 72 3.57 13.90 -19.43
CA PRO A 72 3.39 12.53 -19.91
C PRO A 72 4.04 11.48 -18.99
N ASP A 73 5.16 11.79 -18.33
CA ASP A 73 5.87 10.84 -17.45
C ASP A 73 5.08 10.63 -16.15
N LEU A 74 4.48 11.71 -15.63
CA LEU A 74 3.55 11.61 -14.50
C LEU A 74 2.29 10.84 -14.88
N ARG A 75 1.72 11.04 -16.08
CA ARG A 75 0.58 10.27 -16.57
C ARG A 75 0.88 8.78 -16.74
N ALA A 76 2.10 8.42 -17.13
CA ALA A 76 2.51 7.03 -17.25
C ALA A 76 2.67 6.34 -15.88
N THR A 77 2.98 7.14 -14.84
CA THR A 77 3.18 6.66 -13.47
C THR A 77 1.86 6.59 -12.68
N ILE A 78 1.01 7.62 -12.79
CA ILE A 78 -0.27 7.77 -12.08
C ILE A 78 -1.40 7.42 -13.04
N HIS A 79 -2.01 6.25 -12.84
CA HIS A 79 -3.04 5.70 -13.73
C HIS A 79 -4.44 5.70 -13.08
N HIS A 80 -4.52 5.98 -11.77
CA HIS A 80 -5.77 6.11 -11.02
C HIS A 80 -5.99 7.56 -10.57
N PHE A 81 -7.20 8.08 -10.82
CA PHE A 81 -7.62 9.43 -10.43
C PHE A 81 -9.01 9.39 -9.75
N PRO A 82 -9.26 10.18 -8.69
CA PRO A 82 -8.29 11.06 -8.02
C PRO A 82 -7.11 10.28 -7.43
N GLU A 83 -5.90 10.87 -7.48
CA GLU A 83 -4.71 10.24 -6.92
C GLU A 83 -4.94 10.07 -5.41
N ALA A 84 -4.86 8.83 -4.95
CA ALA A 84 -4.91 8.46 -3.54
C ALA A 84 -3.80 7.46 -3.26
N ARG A 85 -3.15 7.59 -2.10
CA ARG A 85 -2.00 6.76 -1.73
C ARG A 85 -2.11 6.28 -0.29
N GLU A 86 -1.91 5.00 -0.06
CA GLU A 86 -1.79 4.45 1.29
C GLU A 86 -0.58 5.07 1.99
N VAL A 87 -0.78 5.51 3.23
CA VAL A 87 0.28 6.10 4.06
C VAL A 87 0.19 5.51 5.47
N ASP A 88 1.19 4.74 5.86
CA ASP A 88 1.28 4.18 7.22
C ASP A 88 2.26 4.91 8.13
N ASP A 89 3.24 5.62 7.55
CA ASP A 89 4.24 6.40 8.27
C ASP A 89 4.50 7.77 7.61
N GLY A 90 5.07 8.71 8.37
CA GLY A 90 5.35 10.07 7.90
C GLY A 90 6.32 10.13 6.72
N HIS A 91 7.26 9.17 6.59
CA HIS A 91 8.18 9.13 5.45
C HIS A 91 7.52 8.70 4.13
N GLU A 92 6.32 8.10 4.18
CA GLU A 92 5.54 7.74 2.99
C GLU A 92 4.73 8.93 2.45
N VAL A 93 4.59 10.02 3.23
CA VAL A 93 3.83 11.21 2.83
C VAL A 93 4.53 11.90 1.68
N LEU A 94 3.86 11.97 0.53
CA LEU A 94 4.35 12.57 -0.69
C LEU A 94 4.32 14.10 -0.59
N GLY A 95 5.44 14.76 -0.91
CA GLY A 95 5.49 16.20 -1.14
C GLY A 95 5.53 16.60 -2.60
N PRO A 96 5.64 17.91 -2.89
CA PRO A 96 5.67 18.43 -4.27
C PRO A 96 6.73 17.73 -5.14
N ASP A 97 7.93 17.55 -4.59
CA ASP A 97 9.06 16.91 -5.27
C ASP A 97 9.19 15.41 -4.94
N GLY A 98 8.15 14.82 -4.37
CA GLY A 98 8.17 13.43 -3.94
C GLY A 98 8.22 12.46 -5.12
N THR A 99 9.09 11.44 -5.03
CA THR A 99 9.15 10.38 -6.03
C THR A 99 7.88 9.53 -5.99
N ARG A 100 7.29 9.31 -7.15
CA ARG A 100 6.13 8.44 -7.32
C ARG A 100 6.57 7.07 -7.80
N THR A 101 5.90 6.06 -7.27
CA THR A 101 6.03 4.69 -7.75
C THR A 101 4.77 4.35 -8.52
N ARG A 102 4.94 3.76 -9.70
CA ARG A 102 3.82 3.17 -10.42
C ARG A 102 3.29 1.96 -9.63
N VAL A 103 2.02 2.01 -9.27
CA VAL A 103 1.28 0.85 -8.77
C VAL A 103 0.88 -0.01 -9.96
N ALA A 104 0.92 -1.32 -9.82
CA ALA A 104 0.54 -2.29 -10.85
C ALA A 104 -0.13 -3.49 -10.17
N ASP A 105 -0.79 -3.23 -9.05
CA ASP A 105 -1.41 -4.28 -8.26
C ASP A 105 -2.52 -4.93 -9.05
N ASP A 106 -3.29 -4.20 -9.88
CA ASP A 106 -4.36 -4.63 -10.79
C ASP A 106 -3.89 -5.24 -12.14
N GLU A 107 -2.59 -5.19 -12.43
CA GLU A 107 -2.02 -5.67 -13.70
C GLU A 107 -1.33 -7.03 -13.58
N VAL A 108 -0.93 -7.41 -12.37
CA VAL A 108 -0.11 -8.58 -12.12
C VAL A 108 -0.72 -9.39 -10.99
N ASP A 109 -1.19 -10.60 -11.31
CA ASP A 109 -1.81 -11.53 -10.37
C ASP A 109 -0.75 -12.26 -9.50
N VAL A 110 0.20 -11.51 -8.91
CA VAL A 110 1.18 -12.01 -7.94
C VAL A 110 1.05 -11.20 -6.66
N PHE A 111 0.93 -11.84 -5.50
CA PHE A 111 0.68 -11.12 -4.25
C PHE A 111 1.32 -11.78 -3.04
N ILE A 112 1.39 -11.02 -1.96
CA ILE A 112 1.84 -11.45 -0.64
C ILE A 112 0.66 -12.15 0.04
N ALA A 113 0.72 -13.48 0.13
CA ALA A 113 -0.37 -14.29 0.67
C ALA A 113 -0.40 -14.32 2.21
N ALA A 114 0.78 -14.30 2.84
CA ALA A 114 0.93 -14.38 4.29
C ALA A 114 2.31 -13.93 4.75
N ALA A 115 2.44 -13.59 6.03
CA ALA A 115 3.74 -13.36 6.68
C ALA A 115 3.73 -13.87 8.13
N LEU A 116 4.79 -14.57 8.55
CA LEU A 116 5.05 -14.84 9.96
C LEU A 116 5.98 -13.75 10.50
N VAL A 117 5.39 -12.82 11.25
CA VAL A 117 6.08 -11.66 11.82
C VAL A 117 6.68 -11.96 13.19
N ASN A 118 6.09 -12.87 13.95
CA ASN A 118 6.55 -13.22 15.29
C ASN A 118 6.67 -14.75 15.42
N PRO A 119 7.77 -15.36 14.94
CA PRO A 119 7.96 -16.80 15.05
C PRO A 119 8.20 -17.22 16.50
N VAL A 120 7.91 -18.48 16.83
CA VAL A 120 8.36 -19.05 18.10
C VAL A 120 9.87 -19.22 18.08
N GLY A 121 10.57 -18.74 19.11
CA GLY A 121 12.02 -18.86 19.22
C GLY A 121 12.77 -17.69 18.58
N ASP A 122 13.78 -17.96 17.74
CA ASP A 122 14.61 -16.90 17.17
C ASP A 122 13.85 -16.12 16.08
N GLU A 123 13.38 -14.93 16.44
CA GLU A 123 12.74 -13.94 15.56
C GLU A 123 13.52 -13.73 14.26
N ARG A 124 14.85 -13.60 14.37
CA ARG A 124 15.70 -13.15 13.26
C ARG A 124 15.89 -14.18 12.16
N SER A 125 15.67 -15.45 12.48
CA SER A 125 15.76 -16.56 11.53
C SER A 125 14.41 -17.18 11.24
N GLY A 126 13.39 -17.01 12.09
CA GLY A 126 12.09 -17.64 11.94
C GLY A 126 11.06 -16.85 11.11
N GLU A 127 11.25 -15.55 10.91
CA GLU A 127 10.37 -14.72 10.08
C GLU A 127 10.36 -15.19 8.61
N TRP A 128 9.18 -15.13 7.99
CA TRP A 128 9.02 -15.45 6.57
C TRP A 128 7.85 -14.72 5.93
N ILE A 129 7.93 -14.55 4.61
CA ILE A 129 6.88 -13.96 3.77
C ILE A 129 6.53 -14.97 2.67
N SER A 130 5.24 -15.19 2.42
CA SER A 130 4.76 -16.07 1.36
C SER A 130 4.26 -15.23 0.19
N ILE A 131 4.77 -15.51 -1.01
CA ILE A 131 4.34 -14.90 -2.27
C ILE A 131 3.65 -15.98 -3.10
N LEU A 132 2.53 -15.66 -3.72
CA LEU A 132 1.72 -16.57 -4.53
C LEU A 132 1.51 -15.97 -5.92
N ASN A 133 1.72 -16.78 -6.95
CA ASN A 133 1.38 -16.46 -8.33
C ASN A 133 -0.01 -17.05 -8.66
N LEU A 134 -1.00 -16.20 -8.91
CA LEU A 134 -2.33 -16.58 -9.41
C LEU A 134 -2.52 -16.28 -10.90
N SER A 135 -1.51 -15.74 -11.57
CA SER A 135 -1.56 -15.58 -13.03
C SER A 135 -1.55 -16.94 -13.73
N THR A 136 -1.87 -16.94 -15.02
CA THR A 136 -1.87 -18.15 -15.86
C THR A 136 -0.49 -18.52 -16.39
N GLU A 137 0.54 -17.70 -16.13
CA GLU A 137 1.89 -17.85 -16.68
C GLU A 137 2.96 -17.95 -15.58
N PRO A 138 4.10 -18.60 -15.85
CA PRO A 138 5.24 -18.54 -14.95
C PRO A 138 5.79 -17.11 -14.82
N VAL A 139 6.15 -16.72 -13.60
CA VAL A 139 6.76 -15.42 -13.29
C VAL A 139 8.18 -15.61 -12.79
N ASP A 140 9.15 -15.01 -13.49
CA ASP A 140 10.54 -14.92 -13.02
C ASP A 140 10.65 -13.77 -12.00
N LEU A 141 11.07 -14.11 -10.78
CA LEU A 141 11.27 -13.16 -9.68
C LEU A 141 12.66 -12.50 -9.72
N ALA A 142 13.49 -12.78 -10.73
CA ALA A 142 14.76 -12.08 -10.92
C ALA A 142 14.53 -10.55 -11.01
N GLY A 143 15.23 -9.80 -10.15
CA GLY A 143 15.08 -8.35 -10.05
C GLY A 143 13.89 -7.88 -9.20
N TRP A 144 12.94 -8.76 -8.85
CA TRP A 144 11.85 -8.43 -7.95
C TRP A 144 12.37 -8.25 -6.52
N THR A 145 11.66 -7.47 -5.72
CA THR A 145 12.05 -7.19 -4.34
C THR A 145 10.89 -7.11 -3.36
N LEU A 146 11.15 -7.44 -2.09
CA LEU A 146 10.28 -7.12 -0.96
C LEU A 146 10.81 -5.90 -0.21
N SER A 147 9.92 -5.06 0.32
CA SER A 147 10.25 -3.87 1.11
C SER A 147 9.40 -3.79 2.37
N ASP A 148 9.97 -3.22 3.44
CA ASP A 148 9.27 -2.84 4.67
C ASP A 148 9.21 -1.30 4.85
N THR A 149 9.33 -0.60 3.72
CA THR A 149 9.38 0.87 3.54
C THR A 149 10.56 1.60 4.17
N ARG A 150 11.32 0.95 5.06
CA ARG A 150 12.35 1.62 5.88
C ARG A 150 13.77 1.15 5.65
N ARG A 151 13.96 -0.12 5.27
CA ARG A 151 15.28 -0.73 5.02
C ARG A 151 15.51 -0.95 3.53
N PRO A 152 16.76 -1.20 3.12
CA PRO A 152 17.03 -1.66 1.77
C PRO A 152 16.15 -2.85 1.39
N PRO A 153 15.66 -2.90 0.14
CA PRO A 153 14.78 -3.97 -0.28
C PRO A 153 15.48 -5.33 -0.29
N ARG A 154 14.73 -6.39 -0.03
CA ARG A 154 15.18 -7.78 -0.14
C ARG A 154 14.93 -8.29 -1.56
N ALA A 155 16.00 -8.50 -2.31
CA ALA A 155 15.94 -9.13 -3.63
C ALA A 155 15.37 -10.55 -3.57
N LEU A 156 14.55 -10.89 -4.55
CA LEU A 156 13.97 -12.20 -4.77
C LEU A 156 14.71 -12.93 -5.90
N ALA A 157 14.44 -14.23 -6.02
CA ALA A 157 14.99 -15.08 -7.07
C ALA A 157 14.09 -16.31 -7.26
N GLY A 158 14.24 -16.96 -8.42
CA GLY A 158 13.50 -18.16 -8.78
C GLY A 158 12.31 -17.84 -9.69
N VAL A 159 11.66 -18.91 -10.16
CA VAL A 159 10.49 -18.84 -11.02
C VAL A 159 9.31 -19.42 -10.26
N LEU A 160 8.18 -18.72 -10.27
CA LEU A 160 6.90 -19.19 -9.74
C LEU A 160 6.00 -19.59 -10.90
N GLY A 161 5.67 -20.87 -11.02
CA GLY A 161 4.64 -21.35 -11.93
C GLY A 161 3.23 -20.87 -11.55
N PRO A 162 2.24 -21.05 -12.45
CA PRO A 162 0.84 -20.75 -12.15
C PRO A 162 0.34 -21.51 -10.91
N GLY A 163 -0.24 -20.80 -9.95
CA GLY A 163 -0.74 -21.36 -8.68
C GLY A 163 0.35 -21.71 -7.66
N GLU A 164 1.63 -21.53 -7.99
CA GLU A 164 2.72 -21.81 -7.07
C GLU A 164 2.96 -20.67 -6.07
N ALA A 165 3.41 -21.05 -4.88
CA ALA A 165 3.84 -20.13 -3.85
C ALA A 165 5.29 -20.40 -3.42
N VAL A 166 5.99 -19.34 -3.06
CA VAL A 166 7.31 -19.41 -2.45
C VAL A 166 7.29 -18.77 -1.06
N ARG A 167 7.97 -19.44 -0.12
CA ARG A 167 8.29 -18.87 1.18
C ARG A 167 9.67 -18.22 1.13
N VAL A 168 9.70 -16.90 1.29
CA VAL A 168 10.93 -16.11 1.37
C VAL A 168 11.44 -16.10 2.81
N GLN A 169 12.58 -16.73 3.03
CA GLN A 169 13.27 -16.79 4.32
C GLN A 169 14.78 -16.99 4.08
N PRO A 170 15.66 -16.30 4.84
CA PRO A 170 15.34 -15.24 5.80
C PRO A 170 14.84 -13.97 5.08
N VAL A 171 14.02 -13.18 5.79
CA VAL A 171 13.46 -11.91 5.27
C VAL A 171 14.45 -10.75 5.29
N ARG A 172 15.58 -10.91 6.00
CA ARG A 172 16.66 -9.90 6.08
C ARG A 172 17.09 -9.43 4.68
N PRO A 173 17.36 -8.12 4.49
CA PRO A 173 17.55 -7.10 5.54
C PRO A 173 16.26 -6.43 6.07
N LEU A 174 15.08 -6.87 5.62
CA LEU A 174 13.81 -6.39 6.18
C LEU A 174 13.72 -6.68 7.67
N MET A 175 12.92 -5.89 8.38
CA MET A 175 12.66 -6.10 9.80
C MET A 175 11.17 -5.89 10.08
N LEU A 176 10.45 -7.01 10.14
CA LEU A 176 9.03 -7.05 10.41
C LEU A 176 8.82 -6.79 11.90
N ALA A 177 8.33 -5.60 12.25
CA ALA A 177 8.12 -5.25 13.66
C ALA A 177 7.03 -6.14 14.28
N ASN A 178 7.36 -6.88 15.35
CA ASN A 178 6.42 -7.73 16.09
C ASN A 178 5.66 -7.02 17.24
N SER A 179 5.97 -5.74 17.49
CA SER A 179 5.39 -4.95 18.59
C SER A 179 4.37 -3.92 18.14
N ARG A 180 4.21 -3.71 16.82
CA ARG A 180 3.33 -2.71 16.20
C ARG A 180 2.89 -3.17 14.82
N ALA A 181 1.90 -2.50 14.25
CA ALA A 181 1.53 -2.69 12.85
C ALA A 181 2.71 -2.38 11.90
N GLY A 182 2.70 -3.02 10.74
CA GLY A 182 3.69 -2.83 9.70
C GLY A 182 3.16 -3.15 8.31
N VAL A 183 3.97 -2.80 7.33
CA VAL A 183 3.65 -2.88 5.90
C VAL A 183 4.71 -3.73 5.23
N ILE A 184 4.28 -4.52 4.24
CA ILE A 184 5.15 -5.26 3.35
C ILE A 184 4.72 -4.93 1.93
N GLU A 185 5.67 -4.55 1.10
CA GLU A 185 5.46 -4.24 -0.31
C GLU A 185 6.24 -5.19 -1.20
N LEU A 186 5.67 -5.54 -2.34
CA LEU A 186 6.28 -6.34 -3.40
C LEU A 186 6.48 -5.46 -4.63
N TYR A 187 7.67 -5.50 -5.21
CA TYR A 187 8.04 -4.76 -6.40
C TYR A 187 8.57 -5.70 -7.48
N ASP A 188 8.27 -5.42 -8.74
CA ASP A 188 8.87 -6.12 -9.87
C ASP A 188 10.26 -5.59 -10.25
N GLY A 189 10.91 -6.23 -11.22
CA GLY A 189 12.21 -5.80 -11.74
C GLY A 189 12.23 -4.44 -12.45
N ALA A 190 11.05 -3.88 -12.78
CA ALA A 190 10.91 -2.54 -13.34
C ALA A 190 10.68 -1.47 -12.25
N GLY A 191 10.57 -1.87 -10.98
CA GLY A 191 10.31 -0.97 -9.85
C GLY A 191 8.83 -0.59 -9.69
N ARG A 192 7.90 -1.28 -10.36
CA ARG A 192 6.46 -1.10 -10.14
C ARG A 192 6.06 -1.82 -8.85
N ARG A 193 5.18 -1.21 -8.05
CA ARG A 193 4.62 -1.86 -6.85
C ARG A 193 3.51 -2.82 -7.27
N ILE A 194 3.78 -4.11 -7.10
CA ILE A 194 2.89 -5.22 -7.47
C ILE A 194 1.92 -5.55 -6.33
N ASP A 195 2.34 -5.41 -5.08
CA ASP A 195 1.43 -5.63 -3.96
C ASP A 195 1.85 -4.85 -2.73
N ARG A 196 0.88 -4.58 -1.86
CA ARG A 196 1.06 -4.01 -0.54
C ARG A 196 0.11 -4.68 0.45
N VAL A 197 0.67 -5.19 1.54
CA VAL A 197 -0.12 -5.72 2.67
C VAL A 197 0.23 -4.99 3.94
N ARG A 198 -0.77 -4.84 4.80
CA ARG A 198 -0.62 -4.32 6.14
C ARG A 198 -0.96 -5.42 7.14
N TYR A 199 -0.09 -5.62 8.13
CA TYR A 199 -0.42 -6.41 9.30
C TYR A 199 -0.64 -5.49 10.50
N THR A 200 -1.66 -5.81 11.29
CA THR A 200 -2.04 -5.08 12.49
C THR A 200 -1.08 -5.37 13.65
N GLU A 201 -1.11 -4.52 14.68
CA GLU A 201 -0.37 -4.79 15.93
C GLU A 201 -0.78 -6.11 16.59
N ALA A 202 -2.06 -6.49 16.50
CA ALA A 202 -2.55 -7.76 17.03
C ALA A 202 -1.94 -8.96 16.29
N GLN A 203 -1.82 -8.88 14.96
CA GLN A 203 -1.13 -9.89 14.15
C GLN A 203 0.38 -9.90 14.43
N ALA A 204 0.99 -8.73 14.60
CA ALA A 204 2.40 -8.59 14.93
C ALA A 204 2.75 -9.30 16.25
N LYS A 205 1.89 -9.18 17.27
CA LYS A 205 2.08 -9.80 18.59
C LYS A 205 1.69 -11.27 18.66
N ALA A 206 1.05 -11.82 17.62
CA ALA A 206 0.57 -13.20 17.61
C ALA A 206 1.71 -14.19 17.36
N GLU A 207 2.40 -14.60 18.42
CA GLU A 207 3.53 -15.53 18.35
C GLU A 207 3.15 -16.86 17.67
N GLY A 208 4.01 -17.34 16.77
CA GLY A 208 3.84 -18.58 16.01
C GLY A 208 2.70 -18.57 14.99
N ARG A 209 1.97 -17.45 14.84
CA ARG A 209 0.80 -17.36 13.98
C ARG A 209 1.06 -16.38 12.83
N PRO A 210 0.93 -16.82 11.57
CA PRO A 210 1.09 -15.92 10.44
C PRO A 210 -0.10 -14.95 10.32
N ALA A 211 0.20 -13.72 9.92
CA ALA A 211 -0.78 -12.81 9.32
C ALA A 211 -1.15 -13.37 7.94
N ILE A 212 -2.45 -13.55 7.69
CA ILE A 212 -2.96 -14.05 6.40
C ILE A 212 -3.61 -12.90 5.65
N PHE A 213 -3.23 -12.74 4.39
CA PHE A 213 -3.74 -11.72 3.48
C PHE A 213 -4.51 -12.32 2.29
N ALA A 214 -4.44 -13.64 2.10
CA ALA A 214 -5.09 -14.35 0.99
C ALA A 214 -6.64 -14.36 1.03
N TYR A 215 -7.29 -13.66 1.98
CA TYR A 215 -8.75 -13.50 2.05
C TYR A 215 -9.25 -12.24 1.31
N ARG A 216 -8.52 -11.75 0.30
CA ARG A 216 -8.95 -10.59 -0.47
C ARG A 216 -10.20 -10.96 -1.28
N GLU A 217 -11.26 -10.17 -1.13
CA GLU A 217 -12.43 -10.26 -2.02
C GLU A 217 -11.95 -9.99 -3.45
N THR A 218 -11.95 -11.03 -4.28
CA THR A 218 -11.57 -10.95 -5.70
C THR A 218 -12.46 -9.98 -6.48
N ASP A 219 -13.64 -9.63 -5.95
CA ASP A 219 -14.56 -8.67 -6.54
C ASP A 219 -14.11 -7.21 -6.35
N ALA A 220 -13.36 -6.89 -5.28
CA ALA A 220 -12.81 -5.55 -5.09
C ALA A 220 -11.65 -5.24 -6.07
N TYR A 221 -10.99 -6.29 -6.55
CA TYR A 221 -9.89 -6.24 -7.52
C TYR A 221 -10.38 -6.23 -8.97
N ARG A 222 -11.58 -6.78 -9.24
CA ARG A 222 -12.33 -6.56 -10.48
C ARG A 222 -13.24 -5.32 -10.37
N ARG A 223 -12.69 -4.12 -10.30
CA ARG A 223 -13.44 -2.93 -10.76
C ARG A 223 -13.10 -2.63 -12.22
N PRO A 224 -13.83 -3.18 -13.21
CA PRO A 224 -13.84 -2.62 -14.54
C PRO A 224 -14.69 -1.35 -14.51
N GLY A 225 -14.05 -0.19 -14.50
CA GLY A 225 -14.69 1.08 -14.86
C GLY A 225 -15.67 1.65 -13.83
N GLY A 226 -15.71 2.98 -13.77
CA GLY A 226 -16.79 3.71 -13.13
C GLY A 226 -18.16 3.43 -13.78
N PRO A 227 -19.25 3.90 -13.17
CA PRO A 227 -20.59 3.69 -13.71
C PRO A 227 -20.73 4.45 -15.03
N GLY A 228 -20.87 3.74 -16.13
CA GLY A 228 -21.06 4.39 -17.43
C GLY A 228 -21.04 3.47 -18.65
N SER A 229 -22.00 2.55 -18.75
CA SER A 229 -22.65 2.23 -20.04
C SER A 229 -23.81 1.24 -19.87
N ALA A 230 -25.03 1.77 -19.70
CA ALA A 230 -26.28 1.33 -20.31
C ALA A 230 -27.42 2.25 -19.82
#